data_AF-A0A073KJY2-F1
#
_entry.id   AF-A0A073KJY2-F1
#
_cell.length_a   1.000
_cell.length_b   1.000
_cell.length_c   1.000
_cell.angle_alpha   90.00
_cell.angle_beta   90.00
_cell.angle_gamma   90.00
#
_symmetry.space_group_name_H-M   'P 1'
#
loop_
_entity.id
_entity.type
_entity.pdbx_description
1 polymer ?
#
loop_
_entity_poly.entity_id
_entity_poly.type
_entity_poly.pdbx_seq_one_letter_code
_entity_poly.pdbx_strand_id
1 'polypeptide(L)' 'MALEMKTNCQTCNTSLQTNSEAYICTYECTFCAPCTEKTHQVCPNCGGELVRRPKKKQ' A
#
# COMPACT_ATOMS: atom_id res chain seq x y z
N MET A 1 -22.47 -9.75 3.15
CA MET A 1 -21.08 -10.15 2.86
C MET A 1 -20.19 -8.95 3.17
N ALA A 2 -19.31 -9.06 4.16
CA ALA A 2 -18.51 -7.92 4.62
C ALA A 2 -17.42 -7.60 3.58
N LEU A 3 -17.47 -6.39 3.00
CA LEU A 3 -16.35 -5.84 2.23
C LEU A 3 -15.18 -5.65 3.20
N GLU A 4 -14.27 -6.62 3.22
CA GLU A 4 -13.04 -6.55 3.99
C GLU A 4 -12.17 -5.43 3.43
N MET A 5 -12.08 -4.32 4.17
CA MET A 5 -11.12 -3.27 3.85
C MET A 5 -9.72 -3.89 3.88
N LYS A 6 -9.16 -4.15 2.69
CA LYS A 6 -7.83 -4.76 2.57
C LYS A 6 -6.76 -3.76 3.00
N THR A 7 -6.48 -3.74 4.29
CA THR A 7 -5.31 -3.10 4.89
C THR A 7 -4.11 -4.03 4.86
N ASN A 8 -3.91 -4.77 3.78
CA ASN A 8 -2.80 -5.70 3.65
C ASN A 8 -1.96 -5.36 2.42
N CYS A 9 -0.64 -5.51 2.53
CA CYS A 9 0.25 -5.34 1.37
C CYS A 9 -0.08 -6.38 0.29
N GLN A 10 -0.28 -5.97 -0.96
CA GLN A 10 -0.59 -6.92 -2.04
C GLN A 10 0.57 -7.87 -2.39
N THR A 11 1.81 -7.55 -2.01
CA THR A 11 2.97 -8.40 -2.27
C THR A 11 3.19 -9.44 -1.16
N CYS A 12 3.25 -8.99 0.11
CA CYS A 12 3.61 -9.85 1.24
C CYS A 12 2.44 -10.17 2.17
N ASN A 13 1.24 -9.65 1.87
CA ASN A 13 0.02 -9.83 2.65
C ASN A 13 0.15 -9.42 4.14
N THR A 14 1.13 -8.57 4.47
CA THR A 14 1.34 -8.06 5.82
C THR A 14 0.26 -7.03 6.18
N SER A 15 -0.14 -7.02 7.45
CA SER A 15 -1.13 -6.08 7.97
C SER A 15 -0.54 -4.68 8.07
N LEU A 16 -1.09 -3.75 7.30
CA LEU A 16 -0.73 -2.35 7.27
C LEU A 16 -1.66 -1.58 8.20
N GLN A 17 -1.15 -1.24 9.39
CA GLN A 17 -1.92 -0.41 10.31
C GLN A 17 -2.10 1.00 9.74
N THR A 18 -3.19 1.66 10.12
CA THR A 18 -3.54 3.00 9.65
C THR A 18 -2.47 4.05 9.95
N ASN A 19 -1.63 3.80 10.95
CA ASN A 19 -0.54 4.68 11.37
C ASN A 19 0.85 4.26 10.83
N SER A 20 0.95 3.10 10.19
CA SER A 20 2.21 2.60 9.62
C SER A 20 2.51 3.29 8.27
N GLU A 21 3.78 3.28 7.88
CA GLU A 21 4.21 3.74 6.56
C GLU A 21 3.77 2.73 5.49
N ALA A 22 2.68 3.09 4.80
CA ALA A 22 2.15 2.37 3.65
C ALA A 22 2.25 3.26 2.41
N TYR A 23 2.31 2.63 1.25
CA TYR A 23 2.31 3.27 -0.05
C TYR A 23 1.09 2.79 -0.83
N ILE A 24 0.52 3.68 -1.63
CA ILE A 24 -0.67 3.42 -2.42
C ILE A 24 -0.47 3.97 -3.84
N CYS A 25 -0.98 3.26 -4.84
CA CYS A 25 -1.01 3.76 -6.22
C CYS A 25 -2.39 4.37 -6.56
N THR A 26 -2.51 4.94 -7.77
CA THR A 26 -3.77 5.53 -8.28
C THR A 26 -4.92 4.51 -8.40
N TYR A 27 -4.59 3.23 -8.52
CA TYR A 27 -5.52 2.11 -8.60
C TYR A 27 -5.80 1.47 -7.23
N GLU A 28 -5.46 2.18 -6.14
CA GLU A 28 -5.72 1.75 -4.76
C GLU A 28 -4.96 0.48 -4.32
N CYS A 29 -3.95 0.03 -5.09
CA CYS A 29 -3.06 -1.03 -4.64
C CYS A 29 -2.18 -0.52 -3.49
N THR A 30 -2.20 -1.23 -2.36
CA THR A 30 -1.45 -0.84 -1.16
C THR A 30 -0.25 -1.75 -0.92
N PHE A 31 0.90 -1.16 -0.60
CA PHE A 31 2.16 -1.85 -0.33
C PHE A 31 2.83 -1.31 0.95
N CYS A 32 3.60 -2.16 1.62
CA CYS A 32 4.43 -1.73 2.74
C CYS A 32 5.70 -1.02 2.23
N ALA A 33 6.33 -0.23 3.11
CA ALA A 33 7.62 0.41 2.83
C ALA A 33 8.68 -0.55 2.23
N PRO A 34 8.97 -1.72 2.82
CA PRO A 34 10.00 -2.59 2.28
C PRO A 34 9.64 -3.21 0.91
N CYS A 35 8.36 -3.44 0.63
CA CYS A 35 7.94 -3.88 -0.71
C CYS A 35 8.10 -2.76 -1.73
N THR A 36 7.76 -1.54 -1.34
CA THR A 36 7.90 -0.36 -2.20
C THR A 36 9.37 -0.06 -2.51
N GLU A 37 10.26 -0.20 -1.53
CA GLU A 37 11.71 -0.06 -1.74
C GLU A 37 12.24 -1.12 -2.71
N LYS A 38 11.80 -2.38 -2.56
CA LYS A 38 12.17 -3.47 -3.48
C LYS A 38 11.67 -3.26 -4.91
N THR A 39 10.54 -2.59 -5.09
CA THR A 39 9.98 -2.30 -6.42
C THR A 39 10.30 -0.88 -6.91
N HIS A 40 11.25 -0.20 -6.25
CA HIS A 40 11.71 1.15 -6.63
C HIS A 40 10.55 2.16 -6.75
N GLN A 41 9.59 2.10 -5.83
CA GLN A 41 8.40 2.96 -5.84
C GLN A 41 7.52 2.80 -7.10
N VAL A 42 7.65 1.68 -7.81
CA VAL A 42 6.79 1.31 -8.93
C VAL A 42 5.85 0.20 -8.49
N CYS A 43 4.57 0.33 -8.81
CA CYS A 43 3.56 -0.67 -8.53
C CYS A 43 3.75 -1.87 -9.49
N PRO A 44 4.02 -3.09 -9.01
CA PRO A 44 4.19 -4.25 -9.89
C PRO A 44 2.89 -4.73 -10.55
N ASN A 45 1.72 -4.37 -9.99
CA ASN A 45 0.41 -4.74 -10.54
C ASN A 45 -0.07 -3.75 -11.63
N CYS A 46 0.21 -2.46 -11.45
CA CYS A 46 -0.34 -1.40 -12.30
C CYS A 46 0.70 -0.70 -13.18
N GLY A 47 1.99 -0.80 -12.83
CA GLY A 47 3.07 -0.01 -13.42
C GLY A 47 3.09 1.47 -13.02
N GLY A 48 2.16 1.92 -12.16
CA GLY A 48 2.09 3.31 -11.68
C GLY A 48 3.05 3.62 -10.54
N GLU A 49 3.22 4.90 -10.23
CA GLU A 49 4.03 5.35 -9.10
C GLU A 49 3.35 5.04 -7.75
N LEU A 50 4.14 4.57 -6.79
CA LEU A 50 3.73 4.32 -5.41
C LEU A 50 4.05 5.53 -4.55
N VAL A 51 3.00 6.24 -4.14
CA VAL A 51 3.12 7.40 -3.26
C VAL A 51 2.79 7.03 -1.83
N ARG A 52 3.36 7.73 -0.85
CA ARG A 52 3.06 7.49 0.57
C ARG A 52 1.57 7.71 0.83
N ARG A 53 0.93 6.72 1.46
CA ARG A 53 -0.47 6.80 1.86
C ARG A 53 -0.61 7.96 2.87
N PRO A 54 -1.49 8.95 2.60
CA PRO A 54 -1.70 10.04 3.54
C PRO A 54 -2.27 9.48 4.85
N LYS A 55 -1.62 9.81 5.97
CA LYS A 55 -2.13 9.50 7.31
C LYS A 55 -3.27 10.47 7.60
N LYS A 56 -4.43 9.96 8.05
CA LYS A 56 -5.48 10.86 8.58
C LYS A 56 -4.89 11.61 9.78
N LYS A 57 -4.87 12.94 9.72
CA LYS A 57 -4.71 13.76 10.92
C LYS A 57 -5.90 13.42 11.84
N GLN A 58 -5.62 12.85 13.00
CA GLN A 58 -6.59 12.82 14.08
C GLN A 58 -6.65 14.20 14.72
#